data_AF-A0A090QRE1-F1
#
_entry.id   AF-A0A090QRE1-F1
#
_cell.length_a   1.000
_cell.length_b   1.000
_cell.length_c   1.000
_cell.angle_alpha   90.00
_cell.angle_beta   90.00
_cell.angle_gamma   90.00
#
_symmetry.space_group_name_H-M   'P 1'
#
loop_
_entity.id
_entity.type
_entity.pdbx_description
1 polymer ?
#
loop_
_entity_poly.entity_id
_entity_poly.type
_entity_poly.pdbx_seq_one_letter_code
_entity_poly.pdbx_strand_id
1 'polypeptide(L)' 'MKGQQSDYLLPEHREAIQRQFPTAKAHQVANTGHWLHAEKPETVNRIILNFLQTA' A
#
# COMPACT_ATOMS: atom_id res chain seq x y z
N MET A 1 0.32 -1.91 -0.59
CA MET A 1 0.16 -0.45 -0.37
C MET A 1 -1.30 -0.07 -0.62
N LYS A 2 -1.90 0.80 0.20
CA LYS A 2 -3.28 1.30 0.02
C LYS A 2 -3.35 2.81 0.25
N GLY A 3 -4.34 3.49 -0.30
CA GLY A 3 -4.68 4.85 0.14
C GLY A 3 -5.37 4.82 1.49
N GLN A 4 -5.06 5.77 2.38
CA GLN A 4 -5.58 5.82 3.74
C GLN A 4 -7.11 5.88 3.80
N GLN A 5 -7.73 6.57 2.85
CA GLN A 5 -9.19 6.77 2.75
C GLN A 5 -9.85 5.74 1.81
N SER A 6 -9.13 4.69 1.41
CA SER A 6 -9.67 3.63 0.57
C SER A 6 -10.24 2.48 1.40
N ASP A 7 -11.49 2.13 1.13
CA ASP A 7 -12.20 1.04 1.79
C ASP A 7 -12.03 -0.33 1.10
N TYR A 8 -11.15 -0.42 0.09
CA TYR A 8 -10.90 -1.68 -0.63
C TYR A 8 -10.06 -2.68 0.18
N LEU A 9 -9.36 -2.19 1.19
CA LEU A 9 -8.51 -2.99 2.06
C LEU A 9 -8.87 -2.72 3.52
N LEU A 10 -9.85 -3.46 4.03
CA LEU A 10 -10.36 -3.35 5.39
C LEU A 10 -9.45 -4.09 6.40
N PRO A 11 -9.53 -3.76 7.71
CA PRO A 11 -8.77 -4.44 8.75
C PRO A 11 -8.97 -5.97 8.76
N GLU A 12 -10.18 -6.43 8.44
CA GLU A 12 -10.56 -7.85 8.36
C GLU A 12 -9.77 -8.62 7.30
N HIS A 13 -9.31 -7.96 6.24
CA HIS A 13 -8.54 -8.59 5.17
C HIS A 13 -7.07 -8.82 5.58
N ARG A 14 -6.59 -8.16 6.65
CA ARG A 14 -5.19 -8.20 7.08
C ARG A 14 -4.72 -9.62 7.40
N GLU A 15 -5.54 -10.41 8.07
CA GLU A 15 -5.18 -11.79 8.44
C GLU A 15 -5.04 -12.70 7.22
N ALA A 16 -5.92 -12.56 6.24
CA ALA A 16 -5.85 -13.34 5.00
C ALA A 16 -4.59 -13.00 4.20
N ILE A 17 -4.23 -11.71 4.14
CA ILE A 17 -3.03 -11.24 3.45
C ILE A 17 -1.77 -11.74 4.15
N GLN A 18 -1.70 -11.64 5.48
CA GLN A 18 -0.53 -12.08 6.24
C GLN A 18 -0.30 -13.60 6.13
N ARG A 19 -1.38 -14.39 6.05
CA ARG A 19 -1.28 -15.84 5.81
C ARG A 19 -0.71 -16.18 4.44
N GLN A 20 -1.08 -15.44 3.40
CA GLN A 20 -0.61 -15.69 2.02
C GLN A 20 0.76 -15.08 1.74
N PHE A 21 1.05 -13.93 2.35
CA PHE A 21 2.26 -13.14 2.11
C PHE A 21 2.93 -12.78 3.44
N PRO A 22 3.57 -13.74 4.12
CA PRO A 22 4.07 -13.56 5.48
C PRO A 22 5.18 -12.50 5.60
N THR A 23 5.89 -12.21 4.52
CA THR A 23 6.95 -11.20 4.47
C THR A 23 6.48 -9.84 3.94
N ALA A 24 5.21 -9.69 3.57
CA ALA A 24 4.69 -8.45 3.01
C ALA A 24 4.63 -7.34 4.06
N LYS A 25 4.99 -6.12 3.64
CA LYS A 25 4.90 -4.92 4.48
C LYS A 25 3.71 -4.06 4.03
N ALA A 26 2.85 -3.71 4.98
CA ALA A 26 1.73 -2.83 4.74
C ALA A 26 2.20 -1.36 4.74
N HIS A 27 1.94 -0.64 3.64
CA HIS A 27 2.17 0.79 3.52
C HIS A 27 0.86 1.51 3.21
N GLN A 28 0.56 2.57 3.96
CA GLN A 28 -0.58 3.45 3.73
C GLN A 28 -0.11 4.81 3.24
N VAL A 29 -0.69 5.31 2.16
CA VAL A 29 -0.43 6.66 1.66
C VAL A 29 -1.47 7.60 2.24
N ALA A 30 -1.01 8.61 2.99
CA ALA A 30 -1.90 9.51 3.70
C ALA A 30 -2.68 10.42 2.73
N ASN A 31 -3.92 10.78 3.09
CA ASN A 31 -4.80 11.65 2.31
C ASN A 31 -4.96 11.22 0.83
N THR A 32 -5.18 9.92 0.59
CA THR A 32 -5.50 9.38 -0.73
C THR A 32 -6.59 8.31 -0.63
N GLY A 33 -7.41 8.23 -1.67
CA GLY A 33 -8.41 7.21 -1.89
C GLY A 33 -7.86 6.01 -2.66
N HIS A 34 -8.71 5.41 -3.50
CA HIS A 34 -8.34 4.22 -4.27
C HIS A 34 -7.25 4.50 -5.31
N TRP A 35 -7.26 5.68 -5.92
CA TRP A 35 -6.36 6.06 -7.02
C TRP A 35 -5.12 6.79 -6.49
N LEU A 36 -4.50 6.27 -5.44
CA LEU A 36 -3.33 6.88 -4.79
C LEU A 36 -2.16 7.19 -5.73
N HIS A 37 -2.01 6.44 -6.82
CA HIS A 37 -0.98 6.65 -7.83
C HIS A 37 -1.27 7.86 -8.74
N ALA A 38 -2.53 8.25 -8.91
CA ALA A 38 -2.93 9.47 -9.60
C ALA A 38 -2.97 10.68 -8.64
N GLU A 39 -3.35 10.46 -7.37
CA GLU A 39 -3.46 11.52 -6.36
C GLU A 39 -2.09 11.96 -5.81
N LYS A 40 -1.15 11.02 -5.61
CA LYS A 40 0.21 11.28 -5.09
C LYS A 40 1.28 10.47 -5.83
N PRO A 41 1.48 10.71 -7.14
CA PRO A 41 2.36 9.93 -7.99
C PRO A 41 3.81 9.86 -7.46
N GLU A 42 4.36 10.97 -6.98
CA GLU A 42 5.76 11.02 -6.50
C GLU A 42 5.96 10.16 -5.25
N THR A 43 4.98 10.19 -4.33
CA THR A 43 5.03 9.39 -3.10
C THR A 43 4.95 7.91 -3.43
N VAL A 44 4.04 7.52 -4.32
CA VAL A 44 3.86 6.13 -4.74
C VAL A 44 5.10 5.64 -5.49
N ASN A 45 5.63 6.42 -6.43
CA ASN A 45 6.84 6.07 -7.18
C ASN A 45 8.04 5.87 -6.25
N ARG A 46 8.24 6.75 -5.26
CA ARG A 46 9.32 6.58 -4.27
C ARG A 46 9.17 5.28 -3.47
N ILE A 47 7.96 4.93 -3.05
CA ILE A 47 7.72 3.67 -2.31
C ILE A 47 8.04 2.46 -3.19
N ILE A 48 7.62 2.49 -4.46
CA ILE A 48 7.91 1.42 -5.43
C ILE A 48 9.41 1.29 -5.67
N LEU A 49 10.11 2.41 -5.94
CA LEU A 49 11.55 2.41 -6.18
C LEU A 49 12.32 1.90 -4.95
N ASN A 50 11.96 2.35 -3.76
CA ASN A 50 12.55 1.84 -2.52
C ASN A 50 12.35 0.34 -2.39
N PHE A 51 11.16 -0.19 -2.68
CA PHE A 51 10.91 -1.62 -2.65
C PHE A 51 11.82 -2.38 -3.64
N LEU A 52 11.97 -1.88 -4.87
CA LEU A 52 12.79 -2.53 -5.90
C LEU A 52 14.30 -2.47 -5.63
N GLN A 53 14.76 -1.44 -4.92
CA GLN A 53 16.18 -1.26 -4.57
C GLN A 53 16.60 -2.01 -3.31
N THR A 54 15.64 -2.37 -2.46
CA THR A 54 15.91 -3.10 -1.20
C THR A 54 15.64 -4.60 -1.33
N ALA A 55 15.35 -5.08 -2.54
CA ALA A 55 15.11 -6.50 -2.87
C ALA A 55 16.40 -7.19 -3.33
#